data_AF-A0A359E4W1-F1
#
_entry.id   AF-A0A359E4W1-F1
#
_cell.length_a   1.000
_cell.length_b   1.000
_cell.length_c   1.000
_cell.angle_alpha   90.00
_cell.angle_beta   90.00
_cell.angle_gamma   90.00
#
_symmetry.space_group_name_H-M   'P 1'
#
loop_
_entity.id
_entity.type
_entity.pdbx_description
1 polymer ?
#
loop_
_entity_poly.entity_id
_entity_poly.type
_entity_poly.pdbx_seq_one_letter_code
_entity_poly.pdbx_strand_id
1 'polypeptide(L)'
;MTLVIAGGFLIEIPDIPILEQTARNIFFHVPMWMTMFFMFIISFWYSIQYLNEPNMEFDIKASSAASVGVAFGICGLLTGSLWARFTWGSWWTFAEPKMNLAALAMMIYVAYFVLRSAFDDQDKRAKLSAVYN
;
A
#
# COMPACT_ATOMS: atom_id res chain seq x y z
N MET A 1 10.29 -9.43 2.61
CA MET A 1 9.18 -10.35 2.91
C MET A 1 9.62 -11.74 3.36
N THR A 2 10.70 -12.32 2.83
CA THR A 2 11.12 -13.71 3.16
C THR A 2 11.25 -14.00 4.66
N LEU A 3 11.94 -13.14 5.42
CA LEU A 3 12.09 -13.31 6.87
C LEU A 3 10.77 -13.21 7.62
N VAL A 4 9.88 -12.31 7.17
CA VAL A 4 8.53 -12.15 7.74
C VAL A 4 7.69 -13.40 7.49
N ILE A 5 7.77 -13.97 6.28
CA ILE A 5 7.01 -15.17 5.94
C ILE A 5 7.50 -16.36 6.78
N ALA A 6 8.82 -16.56 6.84
CA ALA A 6 9.40 -17.61 7.67
C ALA A 6 9.03 -17.44 9.15
N GLY A 7 9.20 -16.23 9.70
CA GLY A 7 8.80 -15.92 11.07
C GLY A 7 7.31 -16.12 11.34
N GLY A 8 6.45 -15.69 10.41
CA GLY A 8 5.00 -15.81 10.55
C GLY A 8 4.49 -17.25 10.64
N PHE A 9 5.20 -18.23 10.08
CA PHE A 9 4.89 -19.66 10.23
C PHE A 9 5.61 -20.32 11.41
N LEU A 10 6.81 -19.86 11.77
CA LEU A 10 7.63 -20.48 12.82
C LEU A 10 7.31 -19.97 14.24
N ILE A 11 6.75 -18.77 14.37
CA ILE A 11 6.39 -18.20 15.68
C ILE A 11 5.13 -18.90 16.21
N GLU A 12 5.21 -19.38 17.44
CA GLU A 12 4.08 -19.88 18.20
C GLU A 12 3.19 -18.72 18.65
N ILE A 13 1.88 -18.89 18.48
CA ILE A 13 0.90 -17.88 18.85
C ILE A 13 0.27 -18.32 20.17
N PRO A 14 0.32 -17.49 21.22
CA PRO A 14 -0.34 -17.81 22.47
C PRO A 14 -1.85 -17.91 22.27
N ASP A 15 -2.51 -18.77 23.05
CA ASP A 15 -3.96 -18.90 23.02
C ASP A 15 -4.62 -17.63 23.57
N ILE A 16 -5.01 -16.73 22.66
CA ILE A 16 -5.71 -15.49 22.98
C ILE A 16 -7.19 -15.72 22.66
N PRO A 17 -8.11 -15.61 23.65
CA PRO A 17 -9.54 -15.71 23.41
C PRO A 17 -9.99 -14.78 22.29
N ILE A 18 -10.89 -15.24 21.41
CA ILE A 18 -11.41 -14.53 20.20
C ILE A 18 -10.42 -14.52 19.02
N LEU A 19 -9.12 -14.39 19.26
CA LEU A 19 -8.12 -14.28 18.21
C LEU A 19 -7.55 -15.63 17.77
N GLU A 20 -7.20 -16.50 18.72
CA GLU A 20 -6.61 -17.83 18.47
C GLU A 20 -5.55 -17.79 17.34
N GLN A 21 -5.60 -18.72 16.39
CA GLN A 21 -4.68 -18.76 15.25
C GLN A 21 -4.92 -17.66 14.21
N THR A 22 -6.07 -16.95 14.24
CA THR A 22 -6.33 -15.84 13.30
C THR A 22 -5.37 -14.66 13.53
N ALA A 23 -4.82 -14.53 14.75
CA ALA A 23 -3.77 -13.56 15.06
C ALA A 23 -2.52 -13.73 14.17
N ARG A 24 -2.30 -14.91 13.57
CA ARG A 24 -1.18 -15.16 12.65
C ARG A 24 -1.21 -14.21 11.45
N ASN A 25 -2.40 -13.79 11.03
CA ASN A 25 -2.56 -12.85 9.93
C ASN A 25 -1.81 -11.52 10.19
N ILE A 26 -1.67 -11.09 11.45
CA ILE A 26 -0.99 -9.83 11.81
C ILE A 26 0.47 -9.83 11.35
N PHE A 27 1.16 -10.98 11.43
CA PHE A 27 2.55 -11.12 10.96
C PHE A 27 2.69 -10.88 9.45
N PHE A 28 1.65 -11.13 8.67
CA PHE A 28 1.66 -10.90 7.23
C PHE A 28 1.10 -9.52 6.88
N HIS A 29 -0.04 -9.16 7.47
CA HIS A 29 -0.77 -7.94 7.20
C HIS A 29 0.01 -6.68 7.57
N VAL A 30 0.61 -6.62 8.77
CA VAL A 30 1.31 -5.42 9.24
C VAL A 30 2.53 -5.10 8.36
N PRO A 31 3.41 -6.06 8.01
CA PRO A 31 4.51 -5.79 7.10
C PRO A 31 4.08 -5.41 5.68
N MET A 32 2.97 -5.97 5.17
CA MET A 32 2.41 -5.54 3.88
C MET A 32 1.96 -4.08 3.93
N TRP A 33 1.25 -3.69 4.99
CA TRP A 33 0.84 -2.30 5.20
C TRP A 33 2.04 -1.36 5.30
N MET A 34 3.05 -1.72 6.10
CA MET A 34 4.26 -0.91 6.25
C MET A 34 5.00 -0.78 4.92
N THR A 35 5.08 -1.87 4.13
CA THR A 35 5.68 -1.83 2.79
C THR A 35 4.94 -0.86 1.87
N MET A 36 3.60 -0.90 1.84
CA MET A 36 2.78 0.07 1.09
C MET A 36 3.13 1.51 1.49
N PHE A 37 3.12 1.79 2.80
CA PHE A 37 3.37 3.14 3.32
C PHE A 37 4.76 3.68 2.95
N PHE A 38 5.81 2.87 3.15
CA PHE A 38 7.17 3.26 2.77
C PHE A 38 7.31 3.46 1.26
N MET A 39 6.68 2.62 0.43
CA MET A 39 6.72 2.76 -1.02
C MET A 39 6.02 4.04 -1.50
N PHE A 40 4.91 4.43 -0.87
CA PHE A 40 4.27 5.72 -1.15
C PHE A 40 5.12 6.92 -0.71
N ILE A 41 5.80 6.84 0.43
CA ILE A 41 6.76 7.88 0.84
C ILE A 41 7.92 8.00 -0.16
N ILE A 42 8.47 6.87 -0.62
CA ILE A 42 9.54 6.85 -1.61
C ILE A 42 9.05 7.45 -2.94
N SER A 43 7.82 7.10 -3.36
CA SER A 43 7.16 7.69 -4.54
C SER A 43 7.07 9.21 -4.44
N PHE A 44 6.58 9.70 -3.30
CA PHE A 44 6.42 11.13 -3.04
C PHE A 44 7.78 11.85 -3.02
N TRP A 45 8.79 11.26 -2.37
CA TRP A 45 10.14 11.80 -2.30
C TRP A 45 10.79 11.94 -3.69
N TYR A 46 10.64 10.93 -4.56
CA TYR A 46 11.15 11.02 -5.93
C TYR A 46 10.34 11.99 -6.80
N SER A 47 9.05 12.16 -6.54
CA SER A 47 8.22 13.18 -7.20
C SER A 47 8.70 14.60 -6.86
N ILE A 48 9.04 14.88 -5.60
CA ILE A 48 9.66 16.15 -5.20
C ILE A 48 11.01 16.35 -5.90
N GLN A 49 11.86 15.33 -5.94
CA GLN A 49 13.15 15.43 -6.63
C GLN A 49 12.99 15.73 -8.12
N TYR A 50 12.03 15.09 -8.80
CA TYR A 50 11.72 15.39 -10.20
C TYR A 50 11.29 16.86 -10.40
N LEU A 51 10.51 17.43 -9.48
CA LEU A 51 10.07 18.82 -9.56
C LEU A 51 11.21 19.83 -9.33
N ASN A 52 12.19 19.47 -8.50
CA ASN A 52 13.39 20.29 -8.25
C ASN A 52 14.40 20.19 -9.40
N GLU A 53 14.63 18.98 -9.90
CA GLU A 53 15.53 18.69 -11.01
C GLU A 53 14.82 17.73 -11.98
N PRO A 54 14.33 18.23 -13.13
CA PRO A 54 13.60 17.42 -14.11
C PRO A 54 14.48 16.34 -14.73
N ASN A 55 14.55 15.19 -14.06
CA ASN A 55 15.27 14.01 -14.49
C ASN A 55 14.32 12.82 -14.54
N MET A 56 14.17 12.23 -15.73
CA MET A 56 13.24 11.12 -15.98
C MET A 56 13.53 9.88 -15.12
N GLU A 57 14.76 9.70 -14.62
CA GLU A 57 15.04 8.63 -13.65
C GLU A 57 14.23 8.78 -12.36
N PHE A 58 14.03 10.00 -11.86
CA PHE A 58 13.24 10.24 -10.66
C PHE A 58 11.76 9.92 -10.91
N ASP A 59 11.22 10.26 -12.07
CA ASP A 59 9.86 9.92 -12.47
C ASP A 59 9.64 8.40 -12.59
N ILE A 60 10.61 7.67 -13.16
CA ILE A 60 10.58 6.20 -13.25
C ILE A 60 10.62 5.59 -11.84
N LYS A 61 11.49 6.09 -10.95
CA LYS A 61 11.58 5.63 -9.56
C LYS A 61 10.30 5.91 -8.79
N ALA A 62 9.69 7.10 -8.96
CA ALA A 62 8.44 7.47 -8.32
C ALA A 62 7.28 6.54 -8.74
N SER A 63 7.08 6.38 -10.05
CA SER A 63 6.01 5.52 -10.58
C SER A 63 6.21 4.04 -10.25
N SER A 64 7.45 3.56 -10.23
CA SER A 64 7.77 2.19 -9.82
C SER A 64 7.46 1.97 -8.33
N ALA A 65 7.87 2.90 -7.47
CA ALA A 65 7.57 2.83 -6.04
C ALA A 65 6.05 2.89 -5.78
N ALA A 66 5.32 3.80 -6.45
CA ALA A 66 3.86 3.85 -6.38
C ALA A 66 3.21 2.51 -6.79
N SER A 67 3.75 1.85 -7.83
CA SER A 67 3.21 0.57 -8.32
C SER A 67 3.38 -0.55 -7.29
N VAL A 68 4.56 -0.63 -6.67
CA VAL A 68 4.83 -1.57 -5.58
C VAL A 68 3.95 -1.25 -4.37
N GLY A 69 3.82 0.04 -4.03
CA GLY A 69 2.93 0.50 -2.96
C GLY A 69 1.50 0.02 -3.18
N VAL A 70 0.94 0.22 -4.36
CA VAL A 70 -0.41 -0.24 -4.71
C VAL A 70 -0.53 -1.76 -4.61
N ALA A 71 0.44 -2.52 -5.13
CA ALA A 71 0.41 -3.98 -5.06
C ALA A 71 0.34 -4.49 -3.61
N PHE A 72 1.18 -3.93 -2.72
CA PHE A 72 1.15 -4.26 -1.30
C PHE A 72 -0.08 -3.72 -0.57
N GLY A 73 -0.61 -2.57 -0.99
CA GLY A 73 -1.84 -2.01 -0.44
C GLY A 73 -3.07 -2.86 -0.77
N ILE A 74 -3.17 -3.41 -1.99
CA ILE A 74 -4.21 -4.38 -2.35
C ILE A 74 -4.11 -5.63 -1.48
N CYS A 75 -2.90 -6.19 -1.32
CA CYS A 75 -2.67 -7.33 -0.44
C CYS A 75 -3.03 -7.02 1.01
N GLY A 76 -2.69 -5.82 1.49
CA GLY A 76 -3.03 -5.30 2.82
C GLY A 76 -4.55 -5.22 3.02
N LEU A 77 -5.30 -4.66 2.08
CA LEU A 77 -6.76 -4.58 2.15
C LEU A 77 -7.42 -5.97 2.16
N LEU A 78 -6.95 -6.89 1.30
CA LEU A 78 -7.48 -8.25 1.23
C LEU A 78 -7.22 -9.02 2.53
N THR A 79 -5.98 -9.00 3.02
CA THR A 79 -5.61 -9.67 4.28
C THR A 79 -6.30 -9.04 5.50
N GLY A 80 -6.49 -7.72 5.51
CA GLY A 80 -7.22 -7.02 6.56
C GLY A 80 -8.70 -7.37 6.57
N SER A 81 -9.35 -7.38 5.40
CA SER A 81 -10.76 -7.75 5.25
C SER A 81 -11.02 -9.21 5.60
N LEU A 82 -10.11 -10.11 5.21
CA LEU A 82 -10.19 -11.53 5.56
C LEU A 82 -10.12 -11.74 7.08
N TRP A 83 -9.17 -11.08 7.74
CA TRP A 83 -9.04 -11.16 9.20
C TRP A 83 -10.23 -10.53 9.92
N ALA A 84 -10.78 -9.43 9.39
CA ALA A 84 -11.98 -8.83 9.93
C ALA A 84 -13.17 -9.80 9.88
N ARG A 85 -13.32 -10.56 8.79
CA ARG A 85 -14.38 -11.57 8.64
C ARG A 85 -14.25 -12.68 9.68
N PHE A 86 -13.06 -13.19 9.93
CA PHE A 86 -12.86 -14.30 10.88
C PHE A 86 -12.89 -13.85 12.35
N THR A 87 -12.43 -12.63 12.66
CA THR A 87 -12.37 -12.15 14.05
C THR A 87 -13.68 -11.48 14.48
N TRP A 88 -14.31 -10.71 13.59
CA TRP A 88 -15.45 -9.84 13.91
C TRP A 88 -16.73 -10.19 13.13
N GLY A 89 -16.67 -11.18 12.22
CA GLY A 89 -17.82 -11.61 11.43
C GLY A 89 -18.16 -10.70 10.23
N SER A 90 -17.48 -9.56 10.05
CA SER A 90 -17.72 -8.63 8.94
C SER A 90 -16.49 -8.44 8.06
N TRP A 91 -16.68 -8.38 6.74
CA TRP A 91 -15.60 -8.10 5.77
C TRP A 91 -15.14 -6.64 5.81
N TRP A 92 -16.06 -5.73 6.14
CA TRP A 92 -15.81 -4.29 6.14
C TRP A 92 -16.70 -3.61 7.17
N THR A 93 -16.10 -2.77 8.00
CA THR A 93 -16.83 -1.98 8.99
C THR A 93 -16.70 -0.51 8.63
N PHE A 94 -17.75 0.06 8.04
CA PHE A 94 -17.75 1.47 7.63
C PHE A 94 -17.64 2.45 8.81
N ALA A 95 -18.00 2.03 10.02
CA ALA A 95 -17.79 2.82 11.22
C ALA A 95 -16.29 2.95 11.60
N GLU A 96 -15.43 2.06 11.11
CA GLU A 96 -13.98 2.07 11.39
C GLU A 96 -13.25 3.01 10.43
N PRO A 97 -12.76 4.18 10.90
CA PRO A 97 -12.18 5.19 10.01
C PRO A 97 -10.91 4.70 9.31
N LYS A 98 -10.14 3.83 9.97
CA LYS A 98 -8.86 3.32 9.47
C LYS A 98 -9.01 2.50 8.19
N MET A 99 -10.05 1.65 8.10
CA MET A 99 -10.32 0.86 6.90
C MET A 99 -10.70 1.77 5.73
N ASN A 100 -11.60 2.74 5.98
CA ASN A 100 -12.03 3.69 4.96
C ASN A 100 -10.87 4.57 4.45
N LEU A 101 -10.00 5.04 5.36
CA LEU A 101 -8.82 5.83 4.98
C LEU A 101 -7.83 5.03 4.13
N ALA A 102 -7.62 3.75 4.45
CA ALA A 102 -6.77 2.88 3.64
C ALA A 102 -7.36 2.68 2.23
N ALA A 103 -8.67 2.42 2.12
CA ALA A 103 -9.33 2.33 0.81
C ALA A 103 -9.26 3.65 0.03
N LEU A 104 -9.43 4.79 0.71
CA LEU A 104 -9.31 6.11 0.09
C LEU A 104 -7.89 6.36 -0.45
N ALA A 105 -6.86 6.05 0.34
CA ALA A 105 -5.47 6.18 -0.11
C ALA A 105 -5.20 5.33 -1.36
N MET A 106 -5.75 4.12 -1.41
CA MET A 106 -5.65 3.25 -2.59
C MET A 106 -6.35 3.84 -3.80
N MET A 107 -7.54 4.45 -3.63
CA MET A 107 -8.24 5.13 -4.73
C MET A 107 -7.45 6.33 -5.25
N ILE A 108 -6.81 7.11 -4.38
CA ILE A 108 -5.94 8.23 -4.78
C ILE A 108 -4.80 7.72 -5.67
N TYR A 109 -4.12 6.64 -5.28
CA TYR A 109 -3.04 6.10 -6.09
C TYR A 109 -3.52 5.41 -7.38
N VAL A 110 -4.73 4.85 -7.43
CA VAL A 110 -5.34 4.42 -8.70
C VAL A 110 -5.56 5.62 -9.62
N ALA A 111 -6.08 6.73 -9.09
CA ALA A 111 -6.27 7.96 -9.85
C ALA A 111 -4.93 8.56 -10.33
N TYR A 112 -3.84 8.45 -9.56
CA TYR A 112 -2.49 8.79 -10.01
C TYR A 112 -2.10 8.04 -11.30
N PHE A 113 -2.35 6.71 -11.36
CA PHE A 113 -2.04 5.93 -12.55
C PHE A 113 -2.96 6.24 -13.73
N VAL A 114 -4.24 6.49 -13.48
CA VAL A 114 -5.19 6.93 -14.51
C VAL A 114 -4.75 8.26 -15.11
N LEU A 115 -4.41 9.25 -14.27
CA LEU A 115 -3.89 10.55 -14.71
C LEU A 115 -2.64 10.37 -15.56
N ARG A 116 -1.71 9.54 -15.11
CA ARG A 116 -0.45 9.27 -15.81
C ARG A 116 -0.67 8.58 -17.17
N SER A 117 -1.70 7.75 -17.29
CA SER A 117 -2.05 7.09 -18.56
C SER A 117 -2.72 8.01 -19.58
N ALA A 118 -3.22 9.16 -19.17
CA ALA A 118 -3.96 10.09 -20.03
C ALA A 118 -3.07 11.00 -20.90
N PHE A 119 -1.74 10.97 -20.73
CA PHE A 119 -0.81 11.83 -21.45
C PHE A 119 0.26 11.01 -22.20
N ASP A 120 0.38 11.24 -23.50
CA ASP A 120 1.40 10.62 -24.35
C ASP A 120 2.78 11.30 -24.24
N ASP A 121 2.77 12.62 -24.03
CA ASP A 121 3.96 13.44 -23.83
C ASP A 121 4.60 13.09 -22.48
N GLN A 122 5.82 12.55 -22.54
CA GLN A 122 6.50 12.00 -21.37
C GLN A 122 6.81 13.07 -20.32
N ASP A 123 7.18 14.28 -20.73
CA ASP A 123 7.57 15.36 -19.83
C ASP A 123 6.33 15.95 -19.14
N LYS A 124 5.23 16.13 -19.87
CA LYS A 124 3.94 16.54 -19.30
C LYS A 124 3.42 15.50 -18.33
N ARG A 125 3.45 14.23 -18.74
CA ARG A 125 3.04 13.09 -17.90
C ARG A 125 3.81 13.07 -16.59
N ALA A 126 5.14 13.15 -16.65
CA ALA A 126 6.01 13.10 -15.48
C ALA A 126 5.74 14.29 -14.55
N LYS A 127 5.65 15.50 -15.09
CA LYS A 127 5.38 16.72 -14.31
C LYS A 127 4.01 16.70 -13.63
N LEU A 128 2.95 16.35 -14.34
CA LEU A 128 1.59 16.30 -13.76
C LEU A 128 1.46 15.17 -12.74
N SER A 129 2.08 14.01 -13.01
CA SER A 129 2.13 12.90 -12.06
C SER A 129 2.85 13.33 -10.77
N ALA A 130 4.00 13.99 -10.88
CA ALA A 130 4.79 14.42 -9.74
C ALA A 130 4.07 15.47 -8.85
N VAL A 131 3.24 16.34 -9.45
CA VAL A 131 2.41 17.29 -8.70
C VAL A 131 1.23 16.61 -8.02
N TYR A 132 0.67 15.55 -8.61
CA TYR A 132 -0.46 14.82 -8.03
C TYR A 132 -0.05 13.91 -6.85
N ASN A 133 1.18 13.39 -6.86
CA ASN A 133 1.70 12.44 -5.86
C ASN A 133 1.65 13.01 -4.44
#